data_AF-A0A847NHL8-F1
#
_entry.id   AF-A0A847NHL8-F1
#
_cell.length_a   1.000
_cell.length_b   1.000
_cell.length_c   1.000
_cell.angle_alpha   90.00
_cell.angle_beta   90.00
_cell.angle_gamma   90.00
#
_symmetry.space_group_name_H-M   'P 1'
#
loop_
_entity.id
_entity.type
_entity.pdbx_description
1 polymer ?
#
loop_
_entity_poly.entity_id
_entity_poly.type
_entity_poly.pdbx_seq_one_letter_code
_entity_poly.pdbx_strand_id
1 'polypeptide(L)'
;MWDSENKKIYTFFCKEETIFIDELLLDPVLINRYRFTLAHEYAHWVLHSKIIRKLAKEKKRLPYLTCHERNINMELIEKVETSCEWQANFLAGAILMPYLPLKQYCKVNGLKNNEDTNYVSEQIRFLATKYSVSEKAMYVRLRQLNYIDYLEFYEI
;
A
#
# COMPACT_ATOMS: atom_id res chain seq x y z
N MET A 1 -9.09 8.93 -17.30
CA MET A 1 -7.90 9.71 -16.90
C MET A 1 -8.24 11.19 -16.98
N TRP A 2 -7.90 11.95 -15.95
CA TRP A 2 -8.14 13.39 -15.92
C TRP A 2 -7.02 14.11 -16.68
N ASP A 3 -7.39 14.97 -17.62
CA ASP A 3 -6.49 15.89 -18.28
C ASP A 3 -6.61 17.24 -17.59
N SER A 4 -5.56 17.63 -16.87
CA SER A 4 -5.51 18.88 -16.12
C SER A 4 -5.47 20.12 -17.00
N GLU A 5 -4.90 20.04 -18.20
CA GLU A 5 -4.78 21.17 -19.14
C GLU A 5 -6.14 21.48 -19.77
N ASN A 6 -6.83 20.44 -20.25
CA ASN A 6 -8.13 20.59 -20.92
C ASN A 6 -9.33 20.47 -19.98
N LYS A 7 -9.09 20.20 -18.69
CA LYS A 7 -10.12 19.95 -17.66
C LYS A 7 -11.19 18.93 -18.11
N LYS A 8 -10.75 17.86 -18.76
CA LYS A 8 -11.61 16.83 -19.35
C LYS A 8 -11.25 15.45 -18.86
N ILE A 9 -12.24 14.56 -18.78
CA ILE A 9 -12.03 13.15 -18.50
C ILE A 9 -11.99 12.41 -19.84
N TYR A 10 -10.89 11.71 -20.09
CA TYR A 10 -10.75 10.83 -21.24
C TYR A 10 -10.84 9.37 -20.83
N THR A 11 -11.48 8.57 -21.69
CA THR A 11 -11.47 7.11 -21.59
C THR A 11 -10.39 6.59 -22.50
N PHE A 12 -9.46 5.81 -21.95
CA PHE A 12 -8.42 5.14 -22.71
C PHE A 12 -8.62 3.63 -22.63
N PHE A 13 -8.50 2.95 -23.77
CA PHE A 13 -8.42 1.50 -23.80
C PHE A 13 -6.95 1.12 -23.59
N CYS A 14 -6.68 0.33 -22.58
CA CYS A 14 -5.36 -0.22 -22.32
C CYS A 14 -5.38 -1.73 -22.55
N LYS A 15 -4.21 -2.28 -22.81
CA LYS A 15 -4.02 -3.73 -22.77
C LYS A 15 -4.31 -4.22 -21.35
N GLU A 16 -4.87 -5.41 -21.22
CA GLU A 16 -4.91 -6.08 -19.92
C GLU A 16 -3.51 -6.10 -19.29
N GLU A 17 -3.45 -6.20 -17.95
CA GLU A 17 -2.19 -6.33 -17.21
C GLU A 17 -1.33 -5.06 -17.24
N THR A 18 -1.97 -3.91 -17.47
CA THR A 18 -1.36 -2.57 -17.38
C THR A 18 -1.63 -1.96 -16.01
N ILE A 19 -0.58 -1.47 -15.33
CA ILE A 19 -0.68 -0.69 -14.10
C ILE A 19 -0.58 0.80 -14.45
N PHE A 20 -1.50 1.61 -13.91
CA PHE A 20 -1.44 3.06 -14.02
C PHE A 20 -0.88 3.65 -12.73
N ILE A 21 0.07 4.58 -12.87
CA ILE A 21 0.61 5.35 -11.77
C ILE A 21 0.42 6.82 -12.14
N ASP A 22 0.02 7.63 -11.15
CA ASP A 22 -0.10 9.08 -11.32
C ASP A 22 1.28 9.68 -11.62
N GLU A 23 1.36 10.49 -12.69
CA GLU A 23 2.59 11.15 -13.14
C GLU A 23 3.18 12.06 -12.05
N LEU A 24 2.35 12.65 -11.19
CA LEU A 24 2.83 13.47 -10.08
C LEU A 24 3.75 12.69 -9.13
N LEU A 25 3.59 11.37 -9.03
CA LEU A 25 4.45 10.52 -8.21
C LEU A 25 5.85 10.32 -8.80
N LEU A 26 6.11 10.75 -10.03
CA LEU A 26 7.45 10.68 -10.64
C LEU A 26 8.40 11.75 -10.08
N ASP A 27 7.91 12.73 -9.32
CA ASP A 27 8.76 13.66 -8.59
C ASP A 27 9.69 12.87 -7.62
N PRO A 28 11.02 13.07 -7.67
CA PRO A 28 11.96 12.40 -6.76
C PRO A 28 11.63 12.55 -5.28
N VAL A 29 11.00 13.66 -4.86
CA VAL A 29 10.56 13.89 -3.47
C VAL A 29 9.46 12.90 -3.06
N LEU A 30 8.70 12.37 -4.02
CA LEU A 30 7.60 11.43 -3.81
C LEU A 30 8.00 9.98 -4.06
N ILE A 31 9.29 9.66 -4.19
CA ILE A 31 9.78 8.31 -4.47
C ILE A 31 9.23 7.24 -3.52
N ASN A 32 9.05 7.57 -2.23
CA ASN A 32 8.48 6.66 -1.25
C ASN A 32 7.01 6.33 -1.57
N ARG A 33 6.23 7.34 -2.00
CA ARG A 33 4.84 7.16 -2.42
C ARG A 33 4.76 6.39 -3.73
N TYR A 34 5.57 6.76 -4.73
CA TYR A 34 5.66 6.03 -5.99
C TYR A 34 5.91 4.54 -5.79
N ARG A 35 6.94 4.19 -5.02
CA ARG A 35 7.30 2.79 -4.75
C ARG A 35 6.18 2.03 -4.04
N PHE A 36 5.51 2.68 -3.08
CA PHE A 36 4.39 2.08 -2.37
C PHE A 36 3.18 1.87 -3.27
N THR A 37 2.76 2.89 -4.03
CA THR A 37 1.66 2.80 -4.99
C THR A 37 1.92 1.71 -6.02
N LEU A 38 3.13 1.65 -6.60
CA LEU A 38 3.47 0.61 -7.56
C LEU A 38 3.38 -0.80 -6.95
N ALA A 39 3.93 -1.00 -5.75
CA ALA A 39 3.86 -2.28 -5.06
C ALA A 39 2.42 -2.66 -4.69
N HIS A 40 1.59 -1.67 -4.35
CA HIS A 40 0.17 -1.83 -4.02
C HIS A 40 -0.66 -2.25 -5.24
N GLU A 41 -0.53 -1.55 -6.36
CA GLU A 41 -1.21 -1.92 -7.62
C GLU A 41 -0.75 -3.30 -8.11
N TYR A 42 0.54 -3.59 -7.98
CA TYR A 42 1.06 -4.93 -8.28
C TYR A 42 0.47 -5.99 -7.35
N ALA A 43 0.31 -5.71 -6.06
CA ALA A 43 -0.33 -6.62 -5.11
C ALA A 43 -1.80 -6.89 -5.47
N HIS A 44 -2.54 -5.85 -5.88
CA HIS A 44 -3.89 -6.02 -6.42
C HIS A 44 -3.93 -6.94 -7.64
N TRP A 45 -2.98 -6.76 -8.56
CA TRP A 45 -2.87 -7.63 -9.72
C TRP A 45 -2.64 -9.10 -9.33
N VAL A 46 -1.67 -9.35 -8.44
CA VAL A 46 -1.31 -10.70 -8.02
C VAL A 46 -2.44 -11.39 -7.25
N LEU A 47 -3.05 -10.69 -6.30
CA LEU A 47 -4.03 -11.29 -5.38
C LEU A 47 -5.45 -11.28 -5.94
N HIS A 48 -5.85 -10.22 -6.64
CA HIS A 48 -7.26 -9.93 -6.90
C HIS A 48 -7.66 -10.00 -8.39
N SER A 49 -6.71 -10.05 -9.33
CA SER A 49 -7.01 -10.00 -10.79
C SER A 49 -8.06 -11.02 -11.25
N LYS A 50 -8.03 -12.24 -10.73
CA LYS A 50 -9.02 -13.30 -11.06
C LYS A 50 -10.43 -12.94 -10.58
N ILE A 51 -10.55 -12.43 -9.36
CA ILE A 51 -11.83 -12.06 -8.75
C ILE A 51 -12.43 -10.86 -9.49
N ILE A 52 -11.61 -9.86 -9.80
CA ILE A 52 -12.04 -8.65 -10.53
C ILE A 52 -12.48 -9.02 -11.95
N ARG A 53 -11.72 -9.85 -12.66
CA ARG A 53 -12.09 -10.35 -14.00
C ARG A 53 -13.43 -11.08 -13.97
N LYS A 54 -13.67 -11.90 -12.94
CA LYS A 54 -14.95 -12.61 -12.77
C LYS A 54 -16.11 -11.65 -12.49
N LEU A 55 -15.96 -10.73 -11.54
CA LEU A 55 -16.98 -9.73 -11.19
C LEU A 55 -17.30 -8.80 -12.35
N ALA A 56 -16.29 -8.39 -13.12
CA ALA A 56 -16.46 -7.57 -14.31
C ALA A 56 -17.33 -8.27 -15.37
N LYS A 57 -17.07 -9.56 -15.62
CA LYS A 57 -17.87 -10.38 -16.53
C LYS A 57 -19.31 -10.55 -16.03
N GLU A 58 -19.50 -10.88 -14.75
CA GLU A 58 -20.82 -11.09 -14.15
C GLU A 58 -21.67 -9.81 -14.14
N LYS A 59 -21.05 -8.67 -13.83
CA LYS A 59 -21.75 -7.37 -13.72
C LYS A 59 -21.77 -6.57 -15.03
N LYS A 60 -21.25 -7.11 -16.15
CA LYS A 60 -21.06 -6.39 -17.42
C LYS A 60 -20.37 -5.02 -17.25
N ARG A 61 -19.39 -4.93 -16.36
CA ARG A 61 -18.62 -3.71 -16.07
C ARG A 61 -17.17 -3.88 -16.52
N LEU A 62 -16.48 -2.77 -16.78
CA LEU A 62 -15.05 -2.79 -17.08
C LEU A 62 -14.26 -3.31 -15.85
N PRO A 63 -13.31 -4.25 -16.02
CA PRO A 63 -12.45 -4.74 -14.95
C PRO A 63 -11.42 -3.67 -14.61
N TYR A 64 -11.76 -2.75 -13.71
CA TYR A 64 -10.79 -1.81 -13.16
C TYR A 64 -10.95 -1.68 -11.65
N LEU A 65 -9.82 -1.75 -10.96
CA LEU A 65 -9.69 -1.27 -9.59
C LEU A 65 -9.37 0.22 -9.67
N THR A 66 -10.15 1.04 -8.99
CA THR A 66 -9.75 2.42 -8.70
C THR A 66 -9.80 2.56 -7.20
N CYS A 67 -8.79 3.21 -6.63
CA CYS A 67 -8.79 3.69 -5.25
C CYS A 67 -9.80 4.83 -4.99
N HIS A 68 -10.64 5.19 -5.96
CA HIS A 68 -11.58 6.30 -5.83
C HIS A 68 -12.89 5.80 -5.20
N GLU A 69 -13.30 6.48 -4.13
CA GLU A 69 -14.54 6.25 -3.39
C GLU A 69 -15.71 6.03 -4.36
N ARG A 70 -16.29 4.83 -4.28
CA ARG A 70 -17.52 4.52 -5.01
C ARG A 70 -18.68 4.65 -4.04
N ASN A 71 -19.54 5.64 -4.29
CA ASN A 71 -20.86 5.75 -3.69
C ASN A 71 -21.75 4.61 -4.21
N ILE A 72 -21.56 3.38 -3.71
CA ILE A 72 -22.40 2.23 -4.04
C ILE A 72 -22.92 1.67 -2.73
N ASN A 73 -24.21 1.91 -2.46
CA ASN A 73 -25.02 1.33 -1.38
C ASN A 73 -25.10 -0.21 -1.49
N MET A 74 -23.99 -0.91 -1.25
CA MET A 74 -23.89 -2.38 -1.26
C MET A 74 -22.81 -2.81 -0.26
N GLU A 75 -23.19 -2.93 1.02
CA GLU A 75 -22.32 -3.27 2.16
C GLU A 75 -21.40 -4.48 1.93
N LEU A 76 -21.83 -5.47 1.14
CA LEU A 76 -21.01 -6.63 0.76
C LEU A 76 -19.85 -6.28 -0.18
N ILE A 77 -20.04 -5.32 -1.09
CA ILE A 77 -18.97 -4.88 -2.02
C ILE A 77 -17.94 -4.08 -1.24
N GLU A 78 -18.38 -3.20 -0.35
CA GLU A 78 -17.52 -2.37 0.50
C GLU A 78 -16.64 -3.22 1.44
N LYS A 79 -17.19 -4.29 2.02
CA LYS A 79 -16.40 -5.25 2.83
C LYS A 79 -15.35 -5.99 2.02
N VAL A 80 -15.68 -6.40 0.78
CA VAL A 80 -14.74 -7.07 -0.12
C VAL A 80 -13.65 -6.09 -0.59
N GLU A 81 -14.02 -4.85 -0.96
CA GLU A 81 -13.08 -3.80 -1.32
C GLU A 81 -12.14 -3.49 -0.15
N THR A 82 -12.68 -3.26 1.06
CA THR A 82 -11.88 -3.04 2.28
C THR A 82 -10.90 -4.20 2.55
N SER A 83 -11.34 -5.44 2.37
CA SER A 83 -10.47 -6.61 2.55
C SER A 83 -9.36 -6.68 1.49
N CYS A 84 -9.70 -6.41 0.22
CA CYS A 84 -8.72 -6.38 -0.88
C CYS A 84 -7.68 -5.27 -0.66
N GLU A 85 -8.11 -4.07 -0.30
CA GLU A 85 -7.22 -2.93 0.01
C GLU A 85 -6.26 -3.26 1.16
N TRP A 86 -6.78 -3.87 2.23
CA TRP A 86 -5.93 -4.30 3.35
C TRP A 86 -4.90 -5.35 2.92
N GLN A 87 -5.32 -6.35 2.13
CA GLN A 87 -4.42 -7.39 1.62
C GLN A 87 -3.35 -6.82 0.68
N ALA A 88 -3.73 -5.91 -0.20
CA ALA A 88 -2.81 -5.24 -1.11
C ALA A 88 -1.79 -4.38 -0.35
N ASN A 89 -2.24 -3.61 0.64
CA ASN A 89 -1.37 -2.84 1.53
C ASN A 89 -0.40 -3.73 2.31
N PHE A 90 -0.86 -4.87 2.83
CA PHE A 90 -0.01 -5.82 3.53
C PHE A 90 1.09 -6.39 2.62
N LEU A 91 0.72 -6.82 1.41
CA LEU A 91 1.67 -7.38 0.44
C LEU A 91 2.63 -6.31 -0.09
N ALA A 92 2.17 -5.10 -0.37
CA ALA A 92 3.03 -3.96 -0.77
C ALA A 92 4.09 -3.67 0.30
N GLY A 93 3.66 -3.62 1.57
CA GLY A 93 4.56 -3.52 2.71
C GLY A 93 5.56 -4.69 2.77
N ALA A 94 5.12 -5.91 2.50
CA ALA A 94 6.00 -7.08 2.50
C ALA A 94 7.02 -7.10 1.35
N ILE A 95 6.65 -6.56 0.17
CA ILE A 95 7.55 -6.40 -0.98
C ILE A 95 8.63 -5.37 -0.66
N LEU A 96 8.24 -4.20 -0.15
CA LEU A 96 9.18 -3.11 0.14
C LEU A 96 10.01 -3.34 1.40
N MET A 97 9.45 -4.06 2.38
CA MET A 97 10.04 -4.30 3.69
C MET A 97 9.95 -5.80 4.03
N PRO A 98 10.87 -6.63 3.47
CA PRO A 98 10.81 -8.07 3.58
C PRO A 98 10.98 -8.59 5.01
N TYR A 99 10.31 -9.71 5.31
CA TYR A 99 10.24 -10.27 6.67
C TYR A 99 11.60 -10.72 7.23
N LEU A 100 12.39 -11.48 6.46
CA LEU A 100 13.62 -12.10 6.99
C LEU A 100 14.68 -11.07 7.43
N PRO A 101 15.03 -10.04 6.62
CA PRO A 101 15.98 -9.02 7.03
C PRO A 101 15.47 -8.19 8.22
N LEU A 102 14.18 -7.83 8.23
CA LEU A 102 13.58 -7.11 9.35
C LEU A 102 13.59 -7.96 10.63
N LYS A 103 13.22 -9.23 10.56
CA LYS A 103 13.27 -10.16 11.70
C LYS A 103 14.66 -10.22 12.31
N GLN A 104 15.69 -10.37 11.47
CA GLN A 104 17.06 -10.44 11.94
C GLN A 104 17.49 -9.12 12.60
N TYR A 105 17.15 -7.99 11.97
CA TYR A 105 17.41 -6.67 12.53
C TYR A 105 16.72 -6.46 13.89
N CYS A 106 15.42 -6.73 13.98
CA CYS A 106 14.63 -6.56 15.20
C CYS A 106 15.14 -7.45 16.33
N LYS A 107 15.61 -8.67 16.01
CA LYS A 107 16.19 -9.59 16.99
C LYS A 107 17.53 -9.09 17.53
N VAL A 108 18.44 -8.66 16.65
CA VAL A 108 19.78 -8.18 17.02
C VAL A 108 19.70 -6.90 17.86
N ASN A 109 18.77 -6.00 17.50
CA ASN A 109 18.64 -4.69 18.14
C ASN A 109 17.60 -4.69 19.29
N GLY A 110 17.04 -5.84 19.67
CA GLY A 110 16.12 -5.95 20.80
C GLY A 110 14.88 -5.06 20.70
N LEU A 111 14.23 -4.99 19.53
CA LEU A 111 13.06 -4.12 19.33
C LEU A 111 11.79 -4.67 19.99
N LYS A 112 11.67 -6.00 20.10
CA LYS A 112 10.45 -6.64 20.60
C LYS A 112 10.23 -6.34 22.09
N ASN A 113 9.03 -5.86 22.44
CA ASN A 113 8.65 -5.47 23.80
C ASN A 113 9.59 -4.42 24.42
N ASN A 114 10.21 -3.58 23.61
CA ASN A 114 11.09 -2.53 24.09
C ASN A 114 10.25 -1.32 24.54
N GLU A 115 10.38 -0.95 25.82
CA GLU A 115 9.62 0.15 26.44
C GLU A 115 10.27 1.52 26.19
N ASP A 116 11.51 1.57 25.70
CA ASP A 116 12.19 2.82 25.32
C ASP A 116 11.64 3.32 23.98
N THR A 117 10.63 4.17 24.07
CA THR A 117 9.92 4.74 22.92
C THR A 117 10.83 5.61 22.05
N ASN A 118 11.84 6.28 22.63
CA ASN A 118 12.80 7.08 21.88
C ASN A 118 13.70 6.17 21.05
N TYR A 119 14.26 5.13 21.66
CA TYR A 119 15.06 4.14 20.95
C TYR A 119 14.26 3.50 19.82
N VAL A 120 13.03 3.03 20.07
CA VAL A 120 12.18 2.41 19.04
C VAL A 120 11.92 3.39 17.88
N SER A 121 11.66 4.66 18.18
CA SER A 121 11.44 5.69 17.16
C SER A 121 12.68 5.95 16.30
N GLU A 122 13.88 5.97 16.91
CA GLU A 122 15.15 6.05 16.16
C GLU A 122 15.35 4.85 15.24
N GLN A 123 15.03 3.64 15.71
CA GLN A 123 15.11 2.43 14.90
C GLN A 123 14.12 2.47 13.72
N ILE A 124 12.90 2.96 13.92
CA ILE A 124 11.91 3.16 12.86
C ILE A 124 12.43 4.12 11.80
N ARG A 125 12.96 5.28 12.21
CA ARG A 125 13.52 6.28 11.29
C ARG A 125 14.70 5.75 10.49
N PHE A 126 15.61 5.03 11.15
CA PHE A 126 16.75 4.39 10.50
C PHE A 126 16.29 3.38 9.44
N LEU A 127 15.36 2.48 9.79
CA LEU A 127 14.86 1.48 8.86
C LEU A 127 14.06 2.13 7.72
N ALA A 128 13.22 3.14 8.01
CA ALA A 128 12.45 3.84 6.98
C ALA A 128 13.36 4.46 5.92
N THR A 129 14.46 5.09 6.35
CA THR A 129 15.50 5.62 5.47
C THR A 129 16.15 4.50 4.64
N LYS A 130 16.55 3.40 5.31
CA LYS A 130 17.22 2.26 4.66
C LYS A 130 16.38 1.58 3.58
N TYR A 131 15.08 1.44 3.80
CA TYR A 131 14.16 0.82 2.84
C TYR A 131 13.54 1.82 1.86
N SER A 132 13.81 3.12 2.04
CA SER A 132 13.18 4.24 1.32
C SER A 132 11.65 4.15 1.33
N VAL A 133 11.11 4.21 2.55
CA VAL A 133 9.68 4.28 2.84
C VAL A 133 9.44 5.41 3.83
N SER A 134 8.17 5.80 4.04
CA SER A 134 7.84 6.72 5.13
C SER A 134 8.03 6.04 6.50
N GLU A 135 8.32 6.84 7.53
CA GLU A 135 8.38 6.31 8.91
C GLU A 135 7.07 5.62 9.31
N LYS A 136 5.92 6.20 8.92
CA LYS A 136 4.59 5.61 9.11
C LYS A 136 4.47 4.22 8.48
N ALA A 137 4.95 4.02 7.25
CA ALA A 137 4.90 2.73 6.58
C ALA A 137 5.78 1.69 7.30
N MET A 138 6.97 2.08 7.74
CA MET A 138 7.85 1.22 8.55
C MET A 138 7.21 0.85 9.88
N TYR A 139 6.61 1.81 10.60
CA TYR A 139 5.85 1.57 11.82
C TYR A 139 4.74 0.54 11.61
N VAL A 140 3.88 0.75 10.59
CA VAL A 140 2.79 -0.18 10.27
C VAL A 140 3.33 -1.58 9.99
N ARG A 141 4.45 -1.69 9.25
CA ARG A 141 5.06 -2.98 8.95
C ARG A 141 5.60 -3.69 10.18
N LEU A 142 6.31 -2.99 11.05
CA LEU A 142 6.84 -3.58 12.28
C LEU A 142 5.73 -4.01 13.24
N ARG A 143 4.63 -3.25 13.29
CA ARG A 143 3.40 -3.63 14.02
C ARG A 143 2.78 -4.90 13.43
N GLN A 144 2.59 -4.97 12.10
CA GLN A 144 2.08 -6.17 11.42
C GLN A 144 2.91 -7.43 11.70
N LEU A 145 4.20 -7.26 11.98
CA LEU A 145 5.14 -8.33 12.31
C LEU A 145 5.28 -8.59 13.81
N ASN A 146 4.51 -7.89 14.67
CA ASN A 146 4.51 -7.99 16.12
C ASN A 146 5.90 -7.73 16.76
N TYR A 147 6.63 -6.75 16.24
CA TYR A 147 7.91 -6.29 16.83
C TYR A 147 7.77 -5.03 17.66
N ILE A 148 6.71 -4.25 17.47
CA ILE A 148 6.42 -3.05 18.24
C ILE A 148 4.93 -3.04 18.57
N ASP A 149 4.59 -2.51 19.73
CA ASP A 149 3.21 -2.26 20.15
C ASP A 149 2.84 -0.79 19.90
N TYR A 150 1.61 -0.43 20.27
CA TYR A 150 1.03 0.89 20.00
C TYR A 150 1.92 2.02 20.52
N LEU A 151 2.52 2.80 19.60
CA LEU A 151 3.08 4.10 19.91
C LEU A 151 2.03 5.14 19.48
N GLU A 152 1.58 5.99 20.40
CA GLU A 152 0.61 7.08 20.16
C GLU A 152 1.08 8.08 19.08
N PHE A 153 2.36 8.05 18.70
CA PHE A 153 3.03 9.02 17.86
C PHE A 153 2.54 9.16 16.40
N TYR A 154 1.79 8.20 15.86
CA TYR A 154 1.46 8.17 14.43
C TYR A 154 -0.04 8.35 14.11
N GLU A 155 -0.86 8.81 15.05
CA GLU A 155 -2.31 9.04 14.82
C GLU A 155 -2.69 10.45 14.33
N ILE A 156 -1.74 11.23 13.80
CA ILE A 156 -2.03 12.53 13.17
C ILE A 156 -1.99 12.41 11.65
#